data_AF-A0A438C5X1-F1
#
_entry.id   AF-A0A438C5X1-F1
#
_cell.length_a   1.000
_cell.length_b   1.000
_cell.length_c   1.000
_cell.angle_alpha   90.00
_cell.angle_beta   90.00
_cell.angle_gamma   90.00
#
_symmetry.space_group_name_H-M   'P 1'
#
loop_
_entity.id
_entity.type
_entity.pdbx_description
1 polymer ?
#
loop_
_entity_poly.entity_id
_entity_poly.type
_entity_poly.pdbx_seq_one_letter_code
_entity_poly.pdbx_strand_id
1 'polypeptide(L)'
;MRLSYKQLLLGELVASEVLQQYLLKTQNEKVWNVIEFGWSPPKVLDRKGRPTNVIKLKLEWDRGDNEASENNARAMYSIFNSISADEFHGIATCTSAKEA
;
A
#
# COMPACT_ATOMS: atom_id res chain seq x y z
N MET A 1 17.24 30.74 16.90
CA MET A 1 16.58 30.49 15.61
C MET A 1 15.50 29.44 15.84
N ARG A 2 14.26 29.85 16.15
CA ARG A 2 13.15 28.91 16.39
C ARG A 2 12.48 28.65 15.04
N LEU A 3 12.65 27.45 14.49
CA LEU A 3 11.82 26.97 13.39
C LEU A 3 10.35 27.05 13.83
N SER A 4 9.47 27.53 12.95
CA SER A 4 8.05 27.61 13.27
C SER A 4 7.47 26.19 13.40
N TYR A 5 6.47 26.01 14.27
CA TYR A 5 5.78 24.72 14.47
C TYR A 5 5.33 24.06 13.15
N LYS A 6 4.97 24.87 12.15
CA LYS A 6 4.62 24.40 10.80
C LYS A 6 5.80 23.73 10.08
N GLN A 7 7.01 24.26 10.21
CA GLN A 7 8.21 23.68 9.59
C GLN A 7 8.68 22.41 10.30
N LEU A 8 8.42 22.28 11.61
CA LEU A 8 8.64 21.04 12.36
C LEU A 8 7.68 19.93 11.90
N LEU A 9 6.37 20.23 11.85
CA LEU A 9 5.35 19.27 11.40
C LEU A 9 5.53 18.83 9.95
N LEU A 10 5.87 19.76 9.04
CA LEU A 10 6.22 19.42 7.65
C LEU A 10 7.48 18.56 7.57
N GLY A 11 8.48 18.82 8.42
CA GLY A 11 9.70 18.01 8.49
C GLY A 11 9.43 16.60 9.00
N GLU A 12 8.56 16.44 10.00
CA GLU A 12 8.14 15.14 10.55
C GLU A 12 7.29 14.35 9.55
N LEU A 13 6.36 14.99 8.85
CA LEU A 13 5.55 14.37 7.77
C LEU A 13 6.42 13.90 6.58
N VAL A 14 7.37 14.73 6.14
CA VAL A 14 8.29 14.35 5.05
C VAL A 14 9.24 13.24 5.52
N ALA A 15 9.69 13.27 6.78
CA ALA A 15 10.50 12.21 7.35
C ALA A 15 9.72 10.90 7.50
N SER A 16 8.44 10.93 7.88
CA SER A 16 7.60 9.74 7.99
C SER A 16 7.31 9.13 6.62
N GLU A 17 7.10 9.95 5.59
CA GLU A 17 6.93 9.49 4.21
C GLU A 17 8.20 8.82 3.66
N VAL A 18 9.36 9.46 3.81
CA VAL A 18 10.66 8.91 3.36
C VAL A 18 11.03 7.66 4.16
N LEU A 19 10.75 7.61 5.46
CA LEU A 19 10.97 6.44 6.30
C LEU A 19 10.06 5.28 5.91
N GLN A 20 8.79 5.55 5.58
CA GLN A 20 7.85 4.54 5.12
C GLN A 20 8.28 3.97 3.75
N GLN A 21 8.69 4.82 2.81
CA GLN A 21 9.26 4.39 1.54
C GLN A 21 10.52 3.53 1.75
N TYR A 22 11.42 3.95 2.65
CA TYR A 22 12.63 3.21 2.98
C TYR A 22 12.33 1.84 3.63
N LEU A 23 11.42 1.78 4.59
CA LEU A 23 11.00 0.54 5.25
C LEU A 23 10.40 -0.47 4.27
N LEU A 24 9.56 -0.02 3.34
CA LEU A 24 8.96 -0.88 2.33
C LEU A 24 9.98 -1.37 1.30
N LYS A 25 10.87 -0.48 0.84
CA LYS A 25 11.93 -0.85 -0.12
C LYS A 25 12.98 -1.79 0.48
N THR A 26 13.27 -1.67 1.78
CA THR A 26 14.20 -2.59 2.46
C THR A 26 13.61 -3.96 2.76
N GLN A 27 12.28 -4.11 2.80
CA GLN A 27 11.62 -5.42 2.97
C GLN A 27 11.67 -6.27 1.70
N ASN A 28 11.21 -5.74 0.56
CA ASN A 28 11.23 -6.40 -0.74
C ASN A 28 10.77 -5.44 -1.84
N GLU A 29 11.48 -5.36 -2.97
CA GLU A 29 11.06 -4.57 -4.14
C GLU A 29 9.65 -4.96 -4.62
N LYS A 30 9.30 -6.26 -4.56
CA LYS A 30 7.96 -6.74 -4.94
C LYS A 30 6.85 -6.22 -4.03
N VAL A 31 7.15 -5.88 -2.78
CA VAL A 31 6.19 -5.30 -1.83
C VAL A 31 5.98 -3.81 -2.16
N TRP A 32 7.06 -3.09 -2.48
CA TRP A 32 6.98 -1.71 -2.95
C TRP A 32 6.17 -1.59 -4.25
N ASN A 33 6.40 -2.48 -5.21
CA ASN A 33 5.70 -2.47 -6.50
C ASN A 33 4.17 -2.64 -6.35
N VAL A 34 3.70 -3.35 -5.32
CA VAL A 34 2.26 -3.47 -5.05
C VAL A 34 1.64 -2.12 -4.68
N ILE A 35 2.37 -1.28 -3.95
CA ILE A 35 1.91 0.06 -3.57
C ILE A 35 1.98 1.00 -4.78
N GLU A 36 3.09 0.96 -5.53
CA GLU A 36 3.33 1.86 -6.66
C GLU A 36 2.40 1.59 -7.85
N PHE A 37 2.18 0.33 -8.21
CA PHE A 37 1.37 -0.05 -9.37
C PHE A 37 -0.06 -0.47 -9.00
N GLY A 38 -0.34 -0.61 -7.71
CA GLY A 38 -1.59 -1.16 -7.20
C GLY A 38 -1.66 -2.68 -7.37
N TRP A 39 -2.34 -3.34 -6.42
CA TRP A 39 -2.73 -4.73 -6.56
C TRP A 39 -4.24 -4.84 -6.81
N SER A 40 -4.62 -5.77 -7.68
CA SER A 40 -6.01 -6.15 -7.88
C SER A 40 -6.13 -7.68 -7.89
N PRO A 41 -7.29 -8.24 -7.48
CA PRO A 41 -7.50 -9.67 -7.53
C PRO A 41 -7.31 -10.22 -8.95
N PRO A 42 -6.66 -11.40 -9.11
CA PRO A 42 -6.46 -12.00 -10.41
C PRO A 42 -7.79 -12.31 -11.07
N LYS A 43 -7.83 -12.18 -12.40
CA LYS A 43 -9.02 -12.36 -13.22
C LYS A 43 -8.89 -13.61 -14.07
N VAL A 44 -10.00 -14.28 -14.33
CA VAL A 44 -10.05 -15.40 -15.27
C VAL A 44 -9.65 -14.89 -16.66
N LEU A 45 -8.80 -15.64 -17.36
CA LEU A 45 -8.37 -15.30 -18.71
C LEU A 45 -9.31 -15.93 -19.75
N ASP A 46 -9.59 -15.20 -20.83
CA ASP A 46 -10.30 -15.74 -21.99
C ASP A 46 -9.42 -16.72 -22.79
N ARG A 47 -9.99 -17.32 -23.84
CA ARG A 47 -9.24 -18.26 -24.72
C ARG A 47 -8.02 -17.65 -25.41
N LYS A 48 -7.92 -16.32 -25.46
CA LYS A 48 -6.79 -15.57 -26.03
C LYS A 48 -5.83 -15.07 -24.95
N GLY A 49 -6.01 -15.48 -23.69
CA GLY A 49 -5.17 -15.06 -22.57
C GLY A 49 -5.46 -13.66 -22.03
N ARG A 50 -6.60 -13.05 -22.39
CA ARG A 50 -6.93 -11.67 -21.96
C ARG A 50 -7.76 -11.68 -20.66
N PRO A 51 -7.54 -10.74 -19.73
CA PRO A 51 -8.33 -10.65 -18.49
C PRO A 51 -9.80 -10.41 -18.77
N THR A 52 -10.68 -11.20 -18.13
CA THR A 52 -12.13 -10.98 -18.12
C THR A 52 -12.55 -10.12 -16.93
N ASN A 53 -13.85 -9.86 -16.76
CA ASN A 53 -14.38 -9.20 -15.57
C ASN A 53 -14.67 -10.17 -14.42
N VAL A 54 -14.39 -11.47 -14.59
CA VAL A 54 -14.63 -12.50 -13.57
C VAL A 54 -13.38 -12.65 -12.71
N ILE A 55 -13.53 -12.49 -11.39
CA ILE A 55 -12.46 -12.73 -10.43
C ILE A 55 -12.16 -14.23 -10.38
N LYS A 56 -10.88 -14.58 -10.46
CA LYS A 56 -10.38 -15.96 -10.39
C LYS A 56 -10.55 -16.50 -8.97
N LEU A 57 -11.10 -17.71 -8.83
CA LEU A 57 -11.32 -18.32 -7.52
C LEU A 57 -9.99 -18.65 -6.84
N LYS A 58 -9.91 -18.49 -5.51
CA LYS A 58 -8.67 -18.69 -4.74
C LYS A 58 -8.03 -20.07 -4.95
N LEU A 59 -8.84 -21.11 -5.17
CA LEU A 59 -8.36 -22.47 -5.43
C LEU A 59 -7.65 -22.61 -6.79
N GLU A 60 -7.92 -21.71 -7.73
CA GLU A 60 -7.36 -21.72 -9.08
C GLU A 60 -6.08 -20.87 -9.17
N TRP A 61 -5.72 -20.14 -8.11
CA TRP A 61 -4.59 -19.25 -8.09
C TRP A 61 -3.28 -20.01 -8.28
N ASP A 62 -2.44 -19.51 -9.17
CA ASP A 62 -1.11 -20.06 -9.33
C ASP A 62 -0.15 -19.52 -8.27
N ARG A 63 1.12 -19.90 -8.36
CA ARG A 63 2.15 -19.44 -7.44
C ARG A 63 2.35 -17.93 -7.51
N GLY A 64 2.26 -17.33 -8.70
CA GLY A 64 2.44 -15.89 -8.90
C GLY A 64 1.28 -15.09 -8.33
N ASP A 65 0.04 -15.55 -8.54
CA ASP A 65 -1.17 -14.98 -7.95
C ASP A 65 -1.08 -14.92 -6.41
N ASN A 66 -0.65 -16.03 -5.81
CA ASN A 66 -0.47 -16.13 -4.36
C ASN A 66 0.66 -15.22 -3.85
N GLU A 67 1.82 -15.22 -4.52
CA GLU A 67 2.95 -14.36 -4.14
C GLU A 67 2.58 -12.86 -4.23
N ALA A 68 1.86 -12.45 -5.28
CA ALA A 68 1.40 -11.08 -5.44
C ALA A 68 0.44 -10.66 -4.32
N SER A 69 -0.50 -11.55 -3.95
CA SER A 69 -1.42 -11.30 -2.83
C SER A 69 -0.74 -11.28 -1.48
N GLU A 70 0.28 -12.11 -1.25
CA GLU A 70 1.08 -12.07 -0.02
C GLU A 70 1.88 -10.78 0.10
N ASN A 71 2.47 -10.33 -1.01
CA ASN A 71 3.17 -9.04 -1.06
C ASN A 71 2.22 -7.87 -0.80
N ASN A 72 0.99 -7.93 -1.32
CA ASN A 72 -0.06 -6.96 -0.99
C ASN A 72 -0.40 -6.95 0.50
N ALA A 73 -0.61 -8.13 1.10
CA ALA A 73 -0.87 -8.21 2.54
C ALA A 73 0.30 -7.62 3.35
N ARG A 74 1.55 -7.95 2.99
CA ARG A 74 2.74 -7.42 3.66
C ARG A 74 2.87 -5.90 3.53
N ALA A 75 2.60 -5.36 2.34
CA ALA A 75 2.55 -3.91 2.11
C ALA A 75 1.55 -3.23 3.05
N MET A 76 0.31 -3.74 3.09
CA MET A 76 -0.74 -3.20 3.96
C MET A 76 -0.36 -3.27 5.44
N TYR A 77 0.18 -4.41 5.90
CA TYR A 77 0.63 -4.54 7.30
C TYR A 77 1.75 -3.57 7.64
N SER A 78 2.73 -3.39 6.75
CA SER A 78 3.83 -2.46 6.96
C SER A 78 3.35 -1.01 7.06
N ILE A 79 2.39 -0.60 6.21
CA ILE A 79 1.77 0.72 6.28
C ILE A 79 1.00 0.89 7.60
N PHE A 80 0.14 -0.06 7.97
CA PHE A 80 -0.64 0.07 9.21
C PHE A 80 0.22 0.07 10.47
N ASN A 81 1.32 -0.68 10.47
CA ASN A 81 2.25 -0.69 11.60
C ASN A 81 3.18 0.52 11.65
N SER A 82 3.37 1.25 10.54
CA SER A 82 4.18 2.48 10.53
C SER A 82 3.40 3.73 10.95
N ILE A 83 2.07 3.67 10.92
CA ILE A 83 1.18 4.78 11.29
C ILE A 83 0.88 4.70 12.80
N SER A 84 1.10 5.78 13.53
CA SER A 84 0.68 5.87 14.94
C SER A 84 -0.85 5.95 15.06
N ALA A 85 -1.39 5.58 16.24
CA ALA A 85 -2.84 5.64 16.46
C ALA A 85 -3.43 7.05 16.22
N ASP A 86 -2.66 8.10 16.53
CA ASP A 86 -3.07 9.49 16.34
C ASP A 86 -3.10 9.88 14.85
N GLU A 87 -2.10 9.45 14.08
CA GLU A 87 -2.06 9.65 12.63
C GLU A 87 -3.18 8.86 11.92
N PHE A 88 -3.43 7.62 12.35
CA PHE A 88 -4.55 6.81 11.84
C PHE A 88 -5.89 7.50 12.11
N HIS A 89 -6.09 8.04 13.31
CA HIS A 89 -7.29 8.79 13.65
C HIS A 89 -7.44 10.05 12.79
N GLY A 90 -6.35 10.77 12.53
CA GLY A 90 -6.33 11.91 11.61
C GLY A 90 -6.77 11.54 10.19
N ILE A 91 -6.22 10.46 9.62
CA ILE A 91 -6.62 9.97 8.28
C ILE A 91 -8.08 9.49 8.29
N ALA A 92 -8.49 8.72 9.30
CA ALA A 92 -9.83 8.16 9.41
C ALA A 92 -10.93 9.22 9.63
N THR A 93 -10.58 10.38 10.18
CA THR A 93 -11.52 11.52 10.36
C THR A 93 -11.44 12.54 9.22
N CYS A 94 -10.42 12.44 8.36
CA CYS A 94 -10.26 13.31 7.20
C CYS A 94 -11.36 13.04 6.15
N THR A 95 -12.20 14.05 5.89
CA THR A 95 -13.33 13.94 4.96
C THR A 95 -12.84 13.78 3.52
N SER A 96 -11.80 14.52 3.12
CA SER A 96 -11.24 14.44 1.76
C SER A 96 -10.57 13.10 1.46
N ALA A 97 -9.99 12.43 2.46
CA ALA A 97 -9.42 11.09 2.30
C ALA A 97 -10.50 10.00 2.06
N LYS A 98 -11.76 10.25 2.44
CA LYS A 98 -12.88 9.31 2.24
C LYS A 98 -13.55 9.43 0.88
N GLU A 99 -13.27 10.51 0.15
CA GLU A 99 -13.87 10.81 -1.16
C GLU A 99 -13.02 10.33 -2.34
N ALA A 100 -11.83 9.75 -2.07
CA ALA A 100 -10.88 9.24 -3.07
C ALA A 100 -11.22 7.82 -3.56
#